data_AF-A0A3N4I9V6-F1
#
_entry.id   AF-A0A3N4I9V6-F1
#
_cell.length_a   1.000
_cell.length_b   1.000
_cell.length_c   1.000
_cell.angle_alpha   90.00
_cell.angle_beta   90.00
_cell.angle_gamma   90.00
#
_symmetry.space_group_name_H-M   'P 1'
#
loop_
_entity.id
_entity.type
_entity.pdbx_description
1 polymer ?
#
loop_
_entity_poly.entity_id
_entity_poly.type
_entity_poly.pdbx_seq_one_letter_code
_entity_poly.pdbx_strand_id
1 'polypeptide(L)'
;MNTNGPREPFSDHNEPNRQSTPNLATPTVSRTATATPIPAGRILNMSSPIPTAGKTKTCTKSRSSTSKSQTTATGTGNTRYHLSDDDLIFMFKLCCEHGDRYLKAKNKEDFWVYIQTLLSNKIGVHIGIPRQKAQSLVREFRIKQEIEKTKSGISIPDGELNQAISNWVTDWLDREESEKKTVDKSQEEEKAQHTAAVKKHQKSLLKSFKHKADHQAAKVAVSKTARLRRKTPKENEDGSVADDSDVTIELENGTQKRHASAEPTERPLTKKQKDQEIIDKRRDIRAREELYDNAFADNSKNSTGSEYKR
;
A
#
# COMPACT_ATOMS: atom_id res chain seq x y z
N MET A 1 -29.84 -11.09 59.57
CA MET A 1 -29.83 -12.37 58.82
C MET A 1 -30.59 -12.15 57.53
N ASN A 2 -29.88 -12.05 56.41
CA ASN A 2 -30.47 -12.03 55.07
C ASN A 2 -29.41 -12.58 54.09
N THR A 3 -29.62 -13.79 53.61
CA THR A 3 -28.72 -14.54 52.74
C THR A 3 -29.18 -14.41 51.30
N ASN A 4 -28.60 -13.46 50.55
CA ASN A 4 -28.75 -13.39 49.10
C ASN A 4 -27.62 -14.19 48.45
N GLY A 5 -27.94 -15.41 48.01
CA GLY A 5 -27.05 -16.24 47.20
C GLY A 5 -26.99 -15.78 45.74
N PRO A 6 -25.86 -15.98 45.04
CA PRO A 6 -25.69 -15.58 43.65
C PRO A 6 -26.44 -16.54 42.72
N ARG A 7 -27.23 -15.97 41.83
CA ARG A 7 -28.01 -16.66 40.80
C ARG A 7 -27.12 -16.85 39.58
N GLU A 8 -26.70 -18.08 39.32
CA GLU A 8 -25.93 -18.41 38.11
C GLU A 8 -26.79 -18.26 36.84
N PRO A 9 -26.23 -17.70 35.75
CA PRO A 9 -26.91 -17.65 34.46
C PRO A 9 -26.79 -19.01 33.75
N PHE A 10 -27.95 -19.60 33.48
CA PHE A 10 -28.13 -20.73 32.57
C PHE A 10 -27.48 -20.40 31.21
N SER A 11 -26.49 -21.21 30.83
CA SER A 11 -25.93 -21.20 29.48
C SER A 11 -26.75 -22.17 28.63
N ASP A 12 -27.58 -21.62 27.75
CA ASP A 12 -28.26 -22.37 26.70
C ASP A 12 -27.23 -22.93 25.72
N HIS A 13 -26.95 -24.23 25.85
CA HIS A 13 -26.27 -25.02 24.84
C HIS A 13 -27.19 -25.17 23.62
N ASN A 14 -27.02 -24.29 22.64
CA ASN A 14 -27.59 -24.47 21.31
C ASN A 14 -26.51 -25.08 20.40
N GLU A 15 -26.41 -26.42 20.39
CA GLU A 15 -25.60 -27.18 19.44
C GLU A 15 -26.31 -27.22 18.07
N PRO A 16 -25.71 -26.67 16.99
CA PRO A 16 -26.19 -26.97 15.66
C PRO A 16 -25.67 -28.35 15.21
N ASN A 17 -26.60 -29.31 15.26
CA ASN A 17 -26.73 -30.49 14.42
C ASN A 17 -25.72 -30.58 13.25
N ARG A 18 -24.56 -31.23 13.49
CA ARG A 18 -23.62 -31.60 12.44
C ARG A 18 -24.15 -32.83 11.71
N GLN A 19 -24.83 -32.58 10.59
CA GLN A 19 -25.13 -33.63 9.62
C GLN A 19 -23.83 -34.19 9.05
N SER A 20 -23.72 -35.51 9.14
CA SER A 20 -22.69 -36.35 8.56
C SER A 20 -22.60 -36.14 7.05
N THR A 21 -21.43 -35.76 6.54
CA THR A 21 -21.08 -35.90 5.12
C THR A 21 -20.20 -37.14 4.94
N PRO A 22 -20.48 -38.00 3.95
CA PRO A 22 -19.74 -39.23 3.73
C PRO A 22 -18.38 -38.98 3.07
N ASN A 23 -17.46 -39.89 3.40
CA ASN A 23 -16.11 -40.04 2.88
C ASN A 23 -16.00 -39.77 1.37
N LEU A 24 -15.23 -38.74 0.99
CA LEU A 24 -14.78 -38.55 -0.39
C LEU A 24 -13.33 -39.03 -0.49
N ALA A 25 -13.17 -40.12 -1.22
CA ALA A 25 -11.92 -40.80 -1.51
C ALA A 25 -10.85 -39.83 -2.05
N THR A 26 -9.68 -39.86 -1.42
CA THR A 26 -8.42 -39.34 -1.97
C THR A 26 -8.06 -40.12 -3.24
N PRO A 27 -7.93 -39.48 -4.41
CA PRO A 27 -7.23 -40.10 -5.53
C PRO A 27 -5.73 -40.02 -5.25
N THR A 28 -5.15 -41.16 -4.88
CA THR A 28 -3.71 -41.40 -4.97
C THR A 28 -3.31 -41.35 -6.45
N VAL A 29 -2.89 -40.19 -6.93
CA VAL A 29 -2.24 -40.06 -8.23
C VAL A 29 -0.78 -40.44 -8.04
N SER A 30 -0.47 -41.72 -8.26
CA SER A 30 0.88 -42.20 -8.48
C SER A 30 1.46 -41.48 -9.71
N ARG A 31 2.29 -40.45 -9.49
CA ARG A 31 3.12 -39.87 -10.56
C ARG A 31 4.24 -40.85 -10.87
N THR A 32 3.99 -41.73 -11.83
CA THR A 32 5.05 -42.45 -12.54
C THR A 32 5.90 -41.43 -13.27
N ALA A 33 7.15 -41.26 -12.84
CA ALA A 33 8.13 -40.43 -13.54
C ALA A 33 8.47 -41.10 -14.87
N THR A 34 7.87 -40.65 -15.96
CA THR A 34 8.32 -40.97 -17.32
C THR A 34 9.63 -40.22 -17.56
N ALA A 35 10.74 -40.91 -17.36
CA ALA A 35 12.06 -40.48 -17.79
C ALA A 35 12.06 -40.29 -19.31
N THR A 36 12.05 -39.04 -19.78
CA THR A 36 12.30 -38.72 -21.18
C THR A 36 13.81 -38.77 -21.42
N PRO A 37 14.32 -39.62 -22.33
CA PRO A 37 15.74 -39.63 -22.67
C PRO A 37 16.08 -38.35 -23.44
N ILE A 38 17.05 -37.60 -22.92
CA ILE A 38 17.67 -36.46 -23.60
C ILE A 38 18.44 -37.02 -24.81
N PRO A 39 18.14 -36.62 -26.05
CA PRO A 39 18.96 -37.00 -27.19
C PRO A 39 20.31 -36.28 -27.09
N ALA A 40 21.37 -37.08 -26.93
CA ALA A 40 22.74 -36.66 -27.11
C ALA A 40 22.91 -36.16 -28.55
N GLY A 41 23.20 -34.87 -28.70
CA GLY A 41 23.56 -34.32 -29.99
C GLY A 41 23.50 -32.81 -30.02
N ARG A 42 24.66 -32.15 -29.85
CA ARG A 42 25.31 -31.31 -30.88
C ARG A 42 26.38 -30.45 -30.22
N ILE A 43 27.61 -30.93 -30.29
CA ILE A 43 28.81 -30.13 -30.04
C ILE A 43 28.91 -29.14 -31.20
N LEU A 44 28.55 -27.88 -30.99
CA LEU A 44 28.96 -26.79 -31.87
C LEU A 44 30.27 -26.23 -31.35
N ASN A 45 31.33 -26.85 -31.87
CA ASN A 45 32.66 -26.28 -32.00
C ASN A 45 32.55 -24.92 -32.71
N MET A 46 32.71 -23.82 -31.98
CA MET A 46 32.88 -22.50 -32.56
C MET A 46 34.27 -22.00 -32.18
N SER A 47 35.16 -22.14 -33.16
CA SER A 47 36.53 -21.65 -33.18
C SER A 47 36.62 -20.18 -32.77
N SER A 48 37.67 -19.91 -32.01
CA SER A 48 38.25 -18.61 -31.70
C SER A 48 38.41 -17.70 -32.93
N PRO A 49 38.43 -16.38 -32.68
CA PRO A 49 39.51 -15.57 -33.21
C PRO A 49 40.37 -14.99 -32.09
N ILE A 50 41.67 -15.18 -32.26
CA ILE A 50 42.77 -14.52 -31.56
C ILE A 50 42.75 -13.03 -31.91
N PRO A 51 42.98 -12.13 -30.92
CA PRO A 51 43.72 -10.91 -31.19
C PRO A 51 45.02 -10.85 -30.35
N THR A 52 46.11 -11.08 -31.07
CA THR A 52 47.32 -10.24 -31.18
C THR A 52 47.70 -9.34 -30.00
N ALA A 53 48.78 -9.77 -29.33
CA ALA A 53 49.93 -9.00 -28.82
C ALA A 53 49.76 -7.50 -28.50
N GLY A 54 49.95 -7.14 -27.23
CA GLY A 54 50.17 -5.75 -26.82
C GLY A 54 50.55 -5.55 -25.36
N LYS A 55 51.85 -5.66 -25.05
CA LYS A 55 52.60 -5.02 -23.95
C LYS A 55 52.08 -5.12 -22.51
N THR A 56 52.77 -5.97 -21.76
CA THR A 56 52.92 -5.96 -20.31
C THR A 56 53.41 -4.60 -19.77
N LYS A 57 52.71 -4.06 -18.77
CA LYS A 57 53.28 -3.17 -17.75
C LYS A 57 52.86 -3.67 -16.38
N THR A 58 53.75 -4.44 -15.77
CA THR A 58 53.78 -4.75 -14.34
C THR A 58 53.85 -3.45 -13.54
N CYS A 59 52.84 -3.18 -12.71
CA CYS A 59 52.98 -2.25 -11.59
C CYS A 59 52.58 -2.99 -10.31
N THR A 60 53.57 -3.64 -9.72
CA THR A 60 53.54 -4.21 -8.38
C THR A 60 53.43 -3.04 -7.39
N LYS A 61 52.23 -2.75 -6.91
CA LYS A 61 52.06 -1.88 -5.73
C LYS A 61 51.61 -2.73 -4.56
N SER A 62 52.61 -3.39 -3.97
CA SER A 62 52.54 -3.95 -2.63
C SER A 62 52.13 -2.83 -1.68
N ARG A 63 50.89 -2.89 -1.16
CA ARG A 63 50.49 -2.10 -0.01
C ARG A 63 50.25 -3.05 1.15
N SER A 64 51.37 -3.43 1.76
CA SER A 64 51.46 -3.89 3.12
C SER A 64 51.03 -2.75 4.06
N SER A 65 49.93 -2.96 4.76
CA SER A 65 49.59 -2.26 6.00
C SER A 65 48.71 -3.22 6.80
N THR A 66 49.35 -4.14 7.51
CA THR A 66 49.64 -4.02 8.95
C THR A 66 48.36 -4.09 9.75
N SER A 67 48.12 -5.32 10.20
CA SER A 67 47.26 -5.70 11.29
C SER A 67 47.60 -4.96 12.59
N LYS A 68 46.58 -4.88 13.46
CA LYS A 68 46.58 -4.45 14.87
C LYS A 68 46.53 -2.94 15.10
N SER A 69 45.31 -2.47 15.36
CA SER A 69 45.08 -1.45 16.37
C SER A 69 44.02 -1.98 17.33
N GLN A 70 44.48 -2.66 18.38
CA GLN A 70 43.79 -2.64 19.66
C GLN A 70 43.99 -1.23 20.20
N THR A 71 42.96 -0.39 20.06
CA THR A 71 42.92 0.90 20.73
C THR A 71 42.06 0.74 21.97
N THR A 72 42.75 0.69 23.11
CA THR A 72 42.17 0.88 24.43
C THR A 72 41.50 2.25 24.51
N ALA A 73 40.33 2.24 25.13
CA ALA A 73 39.39 3.34 25.29
C ALA A 73 40.02 4.66 25.80
N THR A 74 39.55 5.79 25.26
CA THR A 74 38.89 6.90 25.99
C THR A 74 38.64 8.03 24.98
N GLY A 75 37.57 7.90 24.21
CA GLY A 75 37.06 8.97 23.37
C GLY A 75 35.58 8.72 23.21
N THR A 76 34.75 9.51 23.87
CA THR A 76 33.29 9.60 23.72
C THR A 76 32.92 10.16 22.35
N GLY A 77 33.53 9.64 21.29
CA GLY A 77 33.10 9.81 19.92
C GLY A 77 31.98 8.81 19.67
N ASN A 78 30.82 9.31 19.26
CA ASN A 78 29.68 8.52 18.85
C ASN A 78 29.98 7.79 17.52
N THR A 79 30.90 6.83 17.55
CA THR A 79 31.30 6.03 16.40
C THR A 79 30.12 5.13 16.04
N ARG A 80 29.50 5.40 14.90
CA ARG A 80 28.36 4.60 14.42
C ARG A 80 28.82 3.18 14.17
N TYR A 81 28.22 2.23 14.87
CA TYR A 81 28.49 0.81 14.67
C TYR A 81 27.96 0.36 13.30
N HIS A 82 28.82 -0.25 12.50
CA HIS A 82 28.43 -0.88 11.24
C HIS A 82 28.11 -2.36 11.50
N LEU A 83 26.86 -2.75 11.22
CA LEU A 83 26.41 -4.14 11.33
C LEU A 83 27.13 -5.00 10.29
N SER A 84 27.73 -6.10 10.74
CA SER A 84 28.28 -7.13 9.86
C SER A 84 27.16 -7.94 9.18
N ASP A 85 27.49 -8.71 8.14
CA ASP A 85 26.50 -9.55 7.46
C ASP A 85 25.90 -10.60 8.42
N ASP A 86 26.68 -11.13 9.35
CA ASP A 86 26.21 -12.06 10.39
C ASP A 86 25.20 -11.40 11.34
N ASP A 87 25.43 -10.13 11.70
CA ASP A 87 24.50 -9.35 12.53
C ASP A 87 23.19 -9.06 11.77
N LEU A 88 23.28 -8.80 10.46
CA LEU A 88 22.13 -8.58 9.60
C LEU A 88 21.32 -9.88 9.42
N ILE A 89 21.99 -11.01 9.18
CA ILE A 89 21.36 -12.35 9.12
C ILE A 89 20.63 -12.60 10.43
N PHE A 90 21.28 -12.34 11.56
CA PHE A 90 20.68 -12.55 12.87
C PHE A 90 19.49 -11.61 13.13
N MET A 91 19.58 -10.34 12.72
CA MET A 91 18.45 -9.40 12.78
C MET A 91 17.24 -9.93 12.01
N PHE A 92 17.41 -10.40 10.77
CA PHE A 92 16.29 -10.96 9.99
C PHE A 92 15.75 -12.27 10.57
N LYS A 93 16.60 -13.13 11.14
CA LYS A 93 16.15 -14.32 11.88
C LYS A 93 15.25 -13.94 13.07
N LEU A 94 15.64 -12.92 13.85
CA LEU A 94 14.80 -12.39 14.94
C LEU A 94 13.48 -11.81 14.42
N CYS A 95 13.49 -11.12 13.29
CA CYS A 95 12.27 -10.62 12.67
C CYS A 95 11.33 -11.78 12.32
N CYS A 96 11.84 -12.85 11.71
CA CYS A 96 11.03 -14.01 11.38
C CYS A 96 10.50 -14.74 12.61
N GLU A 97 11.32 -14.92 13.65
CA GLU A 97 10.94 -15.59 14.90
C GLU A 97 9.85 -14.84 15.66
N HIS A 98 9.85 -13.51 15.59
CA HIS A 98 8.90 -12.66 16.30
C HIS A 98 7.91 -11.94 15.38
N GLY A 99 7.76 -12.40 14.14
CA GLY A 99 6.92 -11.74 13.15
C GLY A 99 5.43 -11.70 13.52
N ASP A 100 4.96 -12.62 14.37
CA ASP A 100 3.59 -12.56 14.91
C ASP A 100 3.32 -11.25 15.66
N ARG A 101 4.33 -10.72 16.35
CA ARG A 101 4.23 -9.42 17.03
C ARG A 101 4.14 -8.28 16.03
N TYR A 102 4.78 -8.41 14.87
CA TYR A 102 4.71 -7.41 13.80
C TYR A 102 3.29 -7.28 13.23
N LEU A 103 2.56 -8.38 13.05
CA LEU A 103 1.17 -8.36 12.58
C LEU A 103 0.18 -7.92 13.66
N LYS A 104 0.37 -8.39 14.91
CA LYS A 104 -0.56 -8.13 16.02
C LYS A 104 -0.37 -6.74 16.65
N ALA A 105 0.77 -6.10 16.46
CA ALA A 105 1.05 -4.83 17.11
C ALA A 105 0.16 -3.70 16.53
N LYS A 106 -0.46 -2.95 17.44
CA LYS A 106 -1.17 -1.70 17.08
C LYS A 106 -0.23 -0.68 16.45
N ASN A 107 1.03 -0.66 16.91
CA ASN A 107 2.09 0.17 16.37
C ASN A 107 3.29 -0.69 15.98
N LYS A 108 3.72 -0.59 14.73
CA LYS A 108 4.89 -1.31 14.21
C LYS A 108 6.19 -0.89 14.87
N GLU A 109 6.26 0.33 15.42
CA GLU A 109 7.47 0.78 16.13
C GLU A 109 7.77 -0.06 17.37
N ASP A 110 6.74 -0.53 18.08
CA ASP A 110 6.92 -1.34 19.29
C ASP A 110 7.64 -2.66 18.96
N PHE A 111 7.32 -3.25 17.81
CA PHE A 111 8.05 -4.40 17.28
C PHE A 111 9.52 -4.06 17.00
N TRP A 112 9.80 -2.92 16.34
CA TRP A 112 11.17 -2.55 16.01
C TRP A 112 12.02 -2.20 17.23
N VAL A 113 11.45 -1.55 18.25
CA VAL A 113 12.11 -1.29 19.54
C VAL A 113 12.43 -2.61 20.24
N TYR A 114 11.51 -3.57 20.20
CA TYR A 114 11.74 -4.91 20.74
C TYR A 114 12.89 -5.64 20.02
N ILE A 115 12.89 -5.66 18.68
CA ILE A 115 13.98 -6.24 17.88
C ILE A 115 15.31 -5.52 18.17
N GLN A 116 15.32 -4.19 18.26
CA GLN A 116 16.52 -3.41 18.60
C GLN A 116 17.08 -3.83 19.95
N THR A 117 16.22 -4.01 20.95
CA THR A 117 16.60 -4.43 22.30
C THR A 117 17.25 -5.81 22.28
N LEU A 118 16.62 -6.79 21.61
CA LEU A 118 17.19 -8.14 21.47
C LEU A 118 18.53 -8.13 20.73
N LEU A 119 18.63 -7.34 19.66
CA LEU A 119 19.83 -7.25 18.84
C LEU A 119 20.98 -6.60 19.63
N SER A 120 20.72 -5.51 20.35
CA SER A 120 21.71 -4.84 21.21
C SER A 120 22.14 -5.72 22.37
N ASN A 121 21.24 -6.50 22.97
CA ASN A 121 21.60 -7.44 24.03
C ASN A 121 22.54 -8.55 23.55
N LYS A 122 22.37 -9.02 22.32
CA LYS A 122 23.23 -10.08 21.77
C LYS A 122 24.59 -9.56 21.31
N ILE A 123 24.61 -8.41 20.62
CA ILE A 123 25.85 -7.85 20.06
C ILE A 123 26.66 -7.10 21.13
N GLY A 124 26.00 -6.67 22.21
CA GLY A 124 26.63 -5.88 23.28
C GLY A 124 26.91 -4.43 22.88
N VAL A 125 26.35 -3.97 21.77
CA VAL A 125 26.53 -2.62 21.22
C VAL A 125 25.17 -1.98 20.98
N HIS A 126 25.07 -0.67 21.23
CA HIS A 126 23.89 0.09 20.86
C HIS A 126 23.82 0.24 19.34
N ILE A 127 22.76 -0.30 18.75
CA ILE A 127 22.57 -0.30 17.29
C ILE A 127 21.64 0.84 16.93
N GLY A 128 21.91 1.48 15.79
CA GLY A 128 21.02 2.49 15.22
C GLY A 128 19.65 1.91 14.86
N ILE A 129 18.82 2.69 14.16
CA ILE A 129 17.42 2.35 13.87
C ILE A 129 17.35 1.09 12.97
N PRO A 130 17.03 -0.11 13.50
CA PRO A 130 17.10 -1.35 12.71
C PRO A 130 16.04 -1.38 11.61
N ARG A 131 14.89 -0.72 11.84
CA ARG A 131 13.82 -0.56 10.86
C ARG A 131 14.31 0.01 9.54
N GLN A 132 15.05 1.12 9.59
CA GLN A 132 15.54 1.79 8.37
C GLN A 132 16.53 0.89 7.63
N LYS A 133 17.41 0.20 8.37
CA LYS A 133 18.38 -0.72 7.77
C LYS A 133 17.70 -1.92 7.11
N ALA A 134 16.76 -2.56 7.80
CA ALA A 134 15.97 -3.67 7.26
C ALA A 134 15.19 -3.24 6.00
N GLN A 135 14.54 -2.07 6.02
CA GLN A 135 13.83 -1.53 4.86
C GLN A 135 14.75 -1.24 3.67
N SER A 136 15.96 -0.70 3.92
CA SER A 136 16.96 -0.50 2.86
C SER A 136 17.35 -1.84 2.22
N LEU A 137 17.66 -2.84 3.04
CA LEU A 137 18.08 -4.17 2.57
C LEU A 137 16.97 -4.89 1.82
N VAL A 138 15.72 -4.84 2.29
CA VAL A 138 14.57 -5.40 1.56
C VAL A 138 14.37 -4.72 0.21
N ARG A 139 14.55 -3.39 0.15
CA ARG A 139 14.45 -2.64 -1.12
C ARG A 139 15.55 -3.06 -2.10
N GLU A 140 16.79 -3.08 -1.64
CA GLU A 140 17.94 -3.51 -2.45
C GLU A 140 17.77 -4.95 -2.94
N PHE A 141 17.28 -5.84 -2.08
CA PHE A 141 16.98 -7.23 -2.42
C PHE A 141 15.91 -7.33 -3.50
N ARG A 142 14.79 -6.61 -3.40
CA ARG A 142 13.75 -6.58 -4.44
C ARG A 142 14.27 -6.03 -5.78
N ILE A 143 15.11 -5.00 -5.74
CA ILE A 143 15.77 -4.46 -6.94
C ILE A 143 16.67 -5.54 -7.58
N LYS A 144 17.49 -6.23 -6.78
CA LYS A 144 18.35 -7.32 -7.26
C LYS A 144 17.53 -8.46 -7.89
N GLN A 145 16.45 -8.89 -7.23
CA GLN A 145 15.57 -9.91 -7.78
C GLN A 145 14.98 -9.52 -9.14
N GLU A 146 14.53 -8.27 -9.30
CA GLU A 146 13.97 -7.81 -10.58
C GLU A 146 15.04 -7.77 -11.70
N ILE A 147 16.26 -7.35 -11.36
CA ILE A 147 17.40 -7.37 -12.28
C ILE A 147 17.79 -8.80 -12.66
N GLU A 148 17.81 -9.73 -11.71
CA GLU A 148 18.11 -11.14 -11.98
C GLU A 148 17.03 -11.81 -12.81
N LYS A 149 15.77 -11.53 -12.50
CA LYS A 149 14.62 -12.04 -13.24
C LYS A 149 14.65 -11.59 -14.71
N THR A 150 15.02 -10.34 -14.97
CA THR A 150 15.16 -9.82 -16.34
C THR A 150 16.37 -10.40 -17.07
N LYS A 151 17.47 -10.70 -16.38
CA LYS A 151 18.70 -11.25 -16.99
C LYS A 151 18.70 -12.75 -17.22
N SER A 152 18.23 -13.52 -16.24
CA SER A 152 18.41 -14.98 -16.17
C SER A 152 17.10 -15.77 -16.24
N GLY A 153 15.95 -15.11 -16.06
CA GLY A 153 14.64 -15.74 -15.97
C GLY A 153 14.38 -16.48 -14.66
N ILE A 154 15.40 -16.73 -13.82
CA ILE A 154 15.30 -17.44 -12.54
C ILE A 154 16.08 -16.66 -11.48
N SER A 155 15.39 -16.08 -10.49
CA SER A 155 16.07 -15.46 -9.33
C SER A 155 16.30 -16.52 -8.27
N ILE A 156 17.57 -16.82 -7.99
CA ILE A 156 17.99 -17.68 -6.88
C ILE A 156 18.59 -16.75 -5.83
N PRO A 157 18.07 -16.71 -4.59
CA PRO A 157 18.66 -15.89 -3.54
C PRO A 157 20.03 -16.46 -3.16
N ASP A 158 21.09 -15.89 -3.73
CA ASP A 158 22.46 -16.31 -3.46
C ASP A 158 22.91 -15.79 -2.08
N GLY A 159 23.19 -16.69 -1.14
CA GLY A 159 23.77 -16.40 0.17
C GLY A 159 22.77 -16.32 1.34
N GLU A 160 23.28 -16.55 2.55
CA GLU A 160 22.45 -16.67 3.76
C GLU A 160 21.67 -15.38 4.11
N LEU A 161 22.27 -14.22 3.88
CA LEU A 161 21.59 -12.93 4.11
C LEU A 161 20.40 -12.75 3.18
N ASN A 162 20.58 -13.04 1.88
CA ASN A 162 19.51 -12.94 0.89
C ASN A 162 18.40 -13.96 1.17
N GLN A 163 18.75 -15.17 1.63
CA GLN A 163 17.77 -16.16 2.07
C GLN A 163 16.98 -15.68 3.30
N ALA A 164 17.66 -15.12 4.31
CA ALA A 164 17.00 -14.58 5.50
C ALA A 164 16.05 -13.41 5.15
N ILE A 165 16.47 -12.50 4.26
CA ILE A 165 15.63 -11.42 3.75
C ILE A 165 14.44 -12.00 2.97
N SER A 166 14.67 -12.99 2.12
CA SER A 166 13.62 -13.65 1.35
C SER A 166 12.54 -14.21 2.26
N ASN A 167 12.93 -14.97 3.29
CA ASN A 167 11.99 -15.56 4.26
C ASN A 167 11.16 -14.47 4.97
N TRP A 168 11.80 -13.37 5.37
CA TRP A 168 11.09 -12.25 5.99
C TRP A 168 10.06 -11.61 5.05
N VAL A 169 10.43 -11.43 3.78
CA VAL A 169 9.52 -10.86 2.77
C VAL A 169 8.33 -11.78 2.53
N THR A 170 8.58 -13.06 2.26
CA THR A 170 7.52 -14.03 1.89
C THR A 170 6.60 -14.35 3.06
N ASP A 171 7.16 -14.53 4.25
CA ASP A 171 6.38 -15.09 5.37
C ASP A 171 5.59 -14.00 6.09
N TRP A 172 6.07 -12.75 6.07
CA TRP A 172 5.52 -11.67 6.89
C TRP A 172 5.06 -10.46 6.09
N LEU A 173 5.87 -9.92 5.17
CA LEU A 173 5.47 -8.73 4.42
C LEU A 173 4.36 -9.03 3.40
N ASP A 174 4.47 -10.14 2.68
CA ASP A 174 3.45 -10.54 1.71
C ASP A 174 2.16 -10.98 2.43
N ARG A 175 2.28 -11.59 3.61
CA ARG A 175 1.15 -11.90 4.48
C ARG A 175 0.44 -10.62 4.95
N GLU A 176 1.19 -9.62 5.41
CA GLU A 176 0.64 -8.32 5.83
C GLU A 176 -0.14 -7.65 4.69
N GLU A 177 0.41 -7.68 3.47
CA GLU A 177 -0.25 -7.13 2.29
C GLU A 177 -1.52 -7.92 1.93
N SER A 178 -1.49 -9.25 2.07
CA SER A 178 -2.65 -10.11 1.84
C SER A 178 -3.78 -9.84 2.84
N GLU A 179 -3.47 -9.67 4.14
CA GLU A 179 -4.47 -9.36 5.17
C GLU A 179 -5.11 -7.99 4.92
N LYS A 180 -4.30 -6.98 4.58
CA LYS A 180 -4.82 -5.66 4.19
C LYS A 180 -5.76 -5.72 2.99
N LYS A 181 -5.37 -6.43 1.94
CA LYS A 181 -6.22 -6.62 0.75
C LYS A 181 -7.54 -7.31 1.09
N THR A 182 -7.56 -8.27 2.00
CA THR A 182 -8.82 -8.92 2.41
C THR A 182 -9.75 -7.98 3.17
N VAL A 183 -9.21 -7.15 4.06
CA VAL A 183 -9.99 -6.16 4.81
C VAL A 183 -10.53 -5.07 3.87
N ASP A 184 -9.69 -4.54 3.00
CA ASP A 184 -10.09 -3.51 2.03
C ASP A 184 -11.19 -4.02 1.09
N LYS A 185 -11.04 -5.26 0.58
CA LYS A 185 -12.04 -5.89 -0.28
C LYS A 185 -13.37 -6.11 0.44
N SER A 186 -13.33 -6.56 1.70
CA SER A 186 -14.53 -6.71 2.52
C SER A 186 -15.23 -5.37 2.74
N GLN A 187 -14.47 -4.30 3.02
CA GLN A 187 -15.02 -2.98 3.24
C GLN A 187 -15.60 -2.36 1.95
N GLU A 188 -14.95 -2.60 0.81
CA GLU A 188 -15.44 -2.19 -0.50
C GLU A 188 -16.74 -2.91 -0.85
N GLU A 189 -16.82 -4.22 -0.58
CA GLU A 189 -18.02 -5.01 -0.79
C GLU A 189 -19.19 -4.55 0.10
N GLU A 190 -18.93 -4.25 1.37
CA GLU A 190 -19.92 -3.70 2.29
C GLU A 190 -20.45 -2.33 1.81
N LYS A 191 -19.54 -1.43 1.36
CA LYS A 191 -19.92 -0.14 0.77
C LYS A 191 -20.74 -0.34 -0.51
N ALA A 192 -20.38 -1.30 -1.36
CA ALA A 192 -21.12 -1.62 -2.57
C ALA A 192 -22.53 -2.15 -2.25
N GLN A 193 -22.66 -3.03 -1.26
CA GLN A 193 -23.96 -3.55 -0.81
C GLN A 193 -24.84 -2.44 -0.21
N HIS A 194 -24.27 -1.58 0.64
CA HIS A 194 -24.99 -0.45 1.21
C HIS A 194 -25.51 0.51 0.12
N THR A 195 -24.65 0.88 -0.85
CA THR A 195 -25.08 1.75 -1.95
C THR A 195 -26.13 1.10 -2.85
N ALA A 196 -26.06 -0.21 -3.07
CA ALA A 196 -27.08 -0.95 -3.80
C ALA A 196 -28.43 -0.97 -3.05
N ALA A 197 -28.40 -1.16 -1.73
CA ALA A 197 -29.59 -1.13 -0.87
C ALA A 197 -30.26 0.26 -0.87
N VAL A 198 -29.47 1.34 -0.74
CA VAL A 198 -29.96 2.72 -0.83
C VAL A 198 -30.62 2.98 -2.18
N LYS A 199 -29.99 2.59 -3.29
CA LYS A 199 -30.56 2.73 -4.64
C LYS A 199 -31.86 1.94 -4.79
N LYS A 200 -31.93 0.72 -4.23
CA LYS A 200 -33.15 -0.10 -4.23
C LYS A 200 -34.27 0.57 -3.43
N HIS A 201 -33.97 1.10 -2.25
CA HIS A 201 -34.92 1.83 -1.42
C HIS A 201 -35.43 3.09 -2.12
N GLN A 202 -34.54 3.89 -2.72
CA GLN A 202 -34.90 5.08 -3.51
C GLN A 202 -35.84 4.72 -4.67
N LYS A 203 -35.54 3.63 -5.42
CA LYS A 203 -36.42 3.14 -6.49
C LYS A 203 -37.79 2.71 -5.96
N SER A 204 -37.85 2.08 -4.79
CA SER A 204 -39.11 1.67 -4.16
C SER A 204 -39.97 2.88 -3.75
N LEU A 205 -39.36 3.90 -3.14
CA LEU A 205 -40.02 5.16 -2.82
C LEU A 205 -40.60 5.82 -4.08
N LEU A 206 -39.79 5.96 -5.14
CA LEU A 206 -40.24 6.54 -6.41
C LEU A 206 -41.40 5.76 -7.06
N LYS A 207 -41.45 4.43 -6.90
CA LYS A 207 -42.58 3.62 -7.36
C LYS A 207 -43.84 3.90 -6.53
N SER A 208 -43.72 4.01 -5.20
CA SER A 208 -44.86 4.31 -4.32
C SER A 208 -45.51 5.67 -4.62
N PHE A 209 -44.73 6.66 -5.07
CA PHE A 209 -45.26 7.98 -5.46
C PHE A 209 -46.08 7.96 -6.75
N LYS A 210 -45.89 6.99 -7.65
CA LYS A 210 -46.65 6.90 -8.91
C LYS A 210 -48.12 6.52 -8.69
N HIS A 211 -48.44 5.91 -7.55
CA HIS A 211 -49.79 5.41 -7.24
C HIS A 211 -50.59 6.33 -6.32
N LYS A 212 -50.01 7.44 -5.85
CA LYS A 212 -50.75 8.45 -5.08
C LYS A 212 -51.44 9.43 -6.03
N ALA A 213 -52.77 9.53 -5.96
CA ALA A 213 -53.60 10.39 -6.82
C ALA A 213 -53.13 11.87 -6.83
N ASP A 214 -52.58 12.34 -5.70
CA ASP A 214 -52.05 13.70 -5.55
C ASP A 214 -50.86 14.01 -6.45
N HIS A 215 -50.07 13.00 -6.85
CA HIS A 215 -48.91 13.21 -7.72
C HIS A 215 -49.30 13.46 -9.19
N GLN A 216 -50.46 12.95 -9.63
CA GLN A 216 -51.03 13.33 -10.93
C GLN A 216 -51.61 14.75 -10.88
N ALA A 217 -52.33 15.10 -9.80
CA ALA A 217 -52.84 16.46 -9.60
C ALA A 217 -51.73 17.52 -9.55
N ALA A 218 -50.63 17.24 -8.83
CA ALA A 218 -49.46 18.11 -8.77
C ALA A 218 -48.74 18.24 -10.13
N LYS A 219 -48.63 17.14 -10.91
CA LYS A 219 -48.08 17.21 -12.29
C LYS A 219 -48.92 18.08 -13.20
N VAL A 220 -50.26 18.01 -13.10
CA VAL A 220 -51.18 18.86 -13.86
C VAL A 220 -51.06 20.32 -13.42
N ALA A 221 -50.95 20.60 -12.12
CA ALA A 221 -50.75 21.95 -11.61
C ALA A 221 -49.45 22.60 -12.12
N VAL A 222 -48.32 21.88 -12.04
CA VAL A 222 -47.00 22.37 -12.50
C VAL A 222 -46.99 22.63 -14.01
N SER A 223 -47.57 21.73 -14.80
CA SER A 223 -47.65 21.91 -16.26
C SER A 223 -48.62 23.03 -16.66
N LYS A 224 -49.65 23.32 -15.85
CA LYS A 224 -50.54 24.48 -16.02
C LYS A 224 -49.80 25.80 -15.75
N THR A 225 -49.01 25.89 -14.67
CA THR A 225 -48.16 27.08 -14.38
C THR A 225 -47.04 27.29 -15.39
N ALA A 226 -46.43 26.23 -15.93
CA ALA A 226 -45.39 26.34 -16.95
C ALA A 226 -45.93 26.88 -18.29
N ARG A 227 -47.20 26.61 -18.62
CA ARG A 227 -47.87 27.17 -19.80
C ARG A 227 -48.22 28.65 -19.65
N LEU A 228 -48.54 29.12 -18.44
CA LEU A 228 -48.81 30.54 -18.20
C LEU A 228 -47.55 31.42 -18.36
N ARG A 229 -46.37 30.91 -18.01
CA ARG A 229 -45.09 31.65 -18.18
C ARG A 229 -44.63 31.83 -19.63
N ARG A 230 -45.25 31.16 -20.61
CA ARG A 230 -44.94 31.34 -22.04
C ARG A 230 -45.88 32.32 -22.76
N LYS A 231 -46.79 32.98 -22.04
CA LYS A 231 -47.77 33.93 -22.60
C LYS A 231 -47.64 35.35 -22.02
N THR A 232 -46.48 35.72 -21.47
CA THR A 232 -46.17 37.13 -21.25
C THR A 232 -45.64 37.72 -22.56
N PRO A 233 -46.32 38.72 -23.15
CA PRO A 233 -45.84 39.42 -24.33
C PRO A 233 -44.50 40.09 -24.03
N LYS A 234 -43.59 40.00 -25.00
CA LYS A 234 -42.32 40.68 -25.01
C LYS A 234 -42.61 42.12 -25.45
N GLU A 235 -42.99 42.98 -24.51
CA GLU A 235 -42.93 44.42 -24.75
C GLU A 235 -41.49 44.85 -24.55
N ASN A 236 -40.90 45.30 -25.66
CA ASN A 236 -39.68 46.08 -25.66
C ASN A 236 -40.02 47.43 -25.05
N GLU A 237 -39.23 47.95 -24.12
CA GLU A 237 -38.75 49.33 -24.17
C GLU A 237 -37.46 49.49 -23.37
N ASP A 238 -36.59 50.29 -23.96
CA ASP A 238 -35.35 50.85 -23.47
C ASP A 238 -35.53 51.65 -22.16
N GLY A 239 -34.49 51.65 -21.34
CA GLY A 239 -34.35 52.55 -20.19
C GLY A 239 -33.53 51.90 -19.08
N SER A 240 -32.21 52.08 -19.03
CA SER A 240 -31.55 53.25 -18.44
C SER A 240 -31.59 53.27 -16.90
N VAL A 241 -30.38 53.14 -16.34
CA VAL A 241 -29.87 53.72 -15.09
C VAL A 241 -30.23 53.02 -13.76
N ALA A 242 -29.13 52.67 -13.07
CA ALA A 242 -28.83 52.63 -11.63
C ALA A 242 -29.97 52.36 -10.63
N ASP A 243 -29.73 51.52 -9.64
CA ASP A 243 -29.09 51.93 -8.37
C ASP A 243 -29.27 50.81 -7.33
N ASP A 244 -28.42 50.89 -6.30
CA ASP A 244 -28.35 50.09 -5.10
C ASP A 244 -29.68 49.51 -4.56
N SER A 245 -29.64 48.25 -4.13
CA SER A 245 -29.98 47.87 -2.74
C SER A 245 -29.76 46.38 -2.48
N ASP A 246 -28.69 46.14 -1.73
CA ASP A 246 -28.48 45.00 -0.87
C ASP A 246 -29.71 44.77 0.03
N VAL A 247 -30.42 43.66 -0.21
CA VAL A 247 -31.47 43.16 0.70
C VAL A 247 -30.91 41.94 1.40
N THR A 248 -30.24 42.23 2.51
CA THR A 248 -29.91 41.28 3.56
C THR A 248 -31.22 40.85 4.23
N ILE A 249 -31.61 39.59 4.03
CA ILE A 249 -32.74 38.98 4.77
C ILE A 249 -32.15 38.44 6.08
N GLU A 250 -32.25 39.24 7.14
CA GLU A 250 -32.05 38.78 8.51
C GLU A 250 -33.23 37.90 8.93
N LEU A 251 -32.99 36.59 9.00
CA LEU A 251 -33.83 35.67 9.75
C LEU A 251 -33.26 35.53 11.15
N GLU A 252 -33.73 36.44 12.00
CA GLU A 252 -33.54 36.42 13.44
C GLU A 252 -34.24 35.19 14.03
N ASN A 253 -33.48 34.18 14.43
CA ASN A 253 -33.92 33.15 15.37
C ASN A 253 -32.83 33.00 16.43
N GLY A 254 -32.98 33.78 17.50
CA GLY A 254 -32.18 33.67 18.70
C GLY A 254 -32.44 32.34 19.42
N THR A 255 -31.40 31.54 19.58
CA THR A 255 -31.24 30.68 20.75
C THR A 255 -29.76 30.61 21.08
N GLN A 256 -29.38 31.31 22.15
CA GLN A 256 -28.06 31.25 22.77
C GLN A 256 -27.71 29.80 23.17
N LYS A 257 -26.57 29.27 22.72
CA LYS A 257 -25.73 28.38 23.54
C LYS A 257 -24.34 28.13 22.96
N ARG A 258 -23.35 28.65 23.69
CA ARG A 258 -22.02 28.08 24.01
C ARG A 258 -21.06 27.75 22.87
N HIS A 259 -19.91 28.44 22.95
CA HIS A 259 -18.65 28.17 22.29
C HIS A 259 -18.31 26.67 22.17
N ALA A 260 -18.25 26.18 20.94
CA ALA A 260 -17.50 25.00 20.56
C ALA A 260 -16.80 25.32 19.23
N SER A 261 -15.48 25.09 19.20
CA SER A 261 -14.62 25.24 18.04
C SER A 261 -15.20 24.48 16.85
N ALA A 262 -15.74 25.20 15.87
CA ALA A 262 -16.35 24.62 14.68
C ALA A 262 -15.26 24.11 13.74
N GLU A 263 -15.20 22.78 13.55
CA GLU A 263 -14.58 22.21 12.37
C GLU A 263 -15.21 22.82 11.11
N PRO A 264 -14.41 23.16 10.08
CA PRO A 264 -14.93 23.72 8.85
C PRO A 264 -15.81 22.66 8.18
N THR A 265 -17.12 22.86 8.28
CA THR A 265 -18.11 22.03 7.58
C THR A 265 -17.96 22.30 6.08
N GLU A 266 -17.31 21.37 5.38
CA GLU A 266 -17.10 21.42 3.94
C GLU A 266 -18.45 21.52 3.23
N ARG A 267 -18.70 22.66 2.59
CA ARG A 267 -19.90 22.87 1.77
C ARG A 267 -19.85 21.87 0.61
N PRO A 268 -20.97 21.20 0.28
CA PRO A 268 -20.99 20.21 -0.79
C PRO A 268 -20.62 20.86 -2.12
N LEU A 269 -19.47 20.47 -2.67
CA LEU A 269 -18.95 20.96 -3.95
C LEU A 269 -19.97 20.72 -5.06
N THR A 270 -20.18 21.76 -5.88
CA THR A 270 -21.04 21.68 -7.06
C THR A 270 -20.45 20.69 -8.07
N LYS A 271 -21.30 20.10 -8.93
CA LYS A 271 -20.85 19.11 -9.94
C LYS A 271 -19.69 19.63 -10.79
N LYS A 272 -19.75 20.91 -11.19
CA LYS A 272 -18.67 21.56 -11.97
C LYS A 272 -17.35 21.64 -11.19
N GLN A 273 -17.39 21.89 -9.89
CA GLN A 273 -16.17 21.92 -9.06
C GLN A 273 -15.56 20.53 -8.91
N LYS A 274 -16.39 19.48 -8.76
CA LYS A 274 -15.89 18.10 -8.71
C LYS A 274 -15.25 17.65 -10.02
N ASP A 275 -15.86 18.02 -11.16
CA ASP A 275 -15.29 17.70 -12.47
C ASP A 275 -13.95 18.42 -12.68
N GLN A 276 -13.84 19.68 -12.22
CA GLN A 276 -12.58 20.45 -12.26
C GLN A 276 -11.50 19.84 -11.36
N GLU A 277 -11.85 19.44 -10.13
CA GLU A 277 -10.92 18.79 -9.20
C GLU A 277 -10.36 17.47 -9.76
N ILE A 278 -11.18 16.70 -10.50
CA ILE A 278 -10.73 15.48 -11.18
C ILE A 278 -9.76 15.80 -12.32
N ILE A 279 -10.00 16.87 -13.09
CA ILE A 279 -9.10 17.31 -14.16
C ILE A 279 -7.75 17.74 -13.56
N ASP A 280 -7.77 18.50 -12.48
CA ASP A 280 -6.55 18.98 -11.81
C ASP A 280 -5.75 17.82 -11.21
N LYS A 281 -6.42 16.84 -10.57
CA LYS A 281 -5.76 15.61 -10.08
C LYS A 281 -5.13 14.80 -11.21
N ARG A 282 -5.79 14.69 -12.37
CA ARG A 282 -5.22 13.98 -13.54
C ARG A 282 -4.02 14.71 -14.12
N ARG A 283 -4.06 16.06 -14.12
CA ARG A 283 -2.92 16.88 -14.55
C ARG A 283 -1.73 16.69 -13.60
N ASP A 284 -1.96 16.68 -12.29
CA ASP A 284 -0.93 16.49 -11.28
C ASP A 284 -0.25 15.11 -11.39
N ILE A 285 -1.04 14.04 -11.58
CA ILE A 285 -0.52 12.69 -11.80
C ILE A 285 0.38 12.65 -13.04
N ARG A 286 -0.05 13.24 -14.17
CA ARG A 286 0.74 13.28 -15.40
C ARG A 286 2.05 14.06 -15.22
N ALA A 287 1.99 15.21 -14.56
CA ALA A 287 3.20 16.00 -14.26
C ALA A 287 4.18 15.22 -13.38
N ARG A 288 3.66 14.42 -12.43
CA ARG A 288 4.49 13.56 -11.58
C ARG A 288 5.14 12.41 -12.36
N GLU A 289 4.40 11.80 -13.29
CA GLU A 289 4.93 10.73 -14.17
C GLU A 289 6.03 11.27 -15.09
N GLU A 290 5.83 12.45 -15.69
CA GLU A 290 6.84 13.11 -16.52
C GLU A 290 8.15 13.40 -15.74
N LEU A 291 8.06 13.74 -14.44
CA LEU A 291 9.25 13.90 -13.60
C LEU A 291 10.01 12.58 -13.40
N TYR A 292 9.30 11.45 -13.25
CA TYR A 292 9.95 10.14 -13.11
C TYR A 292 10.60 9.67 -14.40
N ASP A 293 9.94 9.88 -15.54
CA ASP A 293 10.48 9.51 -16.85
C ASP A 293 11.75 10.32 -17.18
N ASN A 294 11.75 11.62 -16.87
CA ASN A 294 12.94 12.47 -17.04
C ASN A 294 14.09 12.05 -16.10
N ALA A 295 13.80 11.74 -14.83
CA ALA A 295 14.82 11.27 -13.89
C ALA A 295 15.43 9.92 -14.33
N PHE A 296 14.64 9.04 -14.95
CA PHE A 296 15.12 7.77 -15.47
C PHE A 296 15.97 7.95 -16.74
N ALA A 297 15.58 8.87 -17.63
CA ALA A 297 16.32 9.20 -18.84
C ALA A 297 17.70 9.80 -18.54
N ASP A 298 17.83 10.63 -17.51
CA ASP A 298 19.12 11.24 -17.12
C ASP A 298 20.07 10.23 -16.47
N ASN A 299 19.56 9.27 -15.69
CA ASN A 299 20.39 8.20 -15.13
C ASN A 299 20.92 7.23 -16.19
N SER A 300 20.17 7.01 -17.28
CA SER A 300 20.61 6.17 -18.40
C SER A 300 21.83 6.75 -19.13
N LYS A 301 21.91 8.08 -19.28
CA LYS A 301 23.02 8.76 -19.96
C LYS A 301 24.32 8.76 -19.16
N ASN A 302 24.25 8.70 -17.82
CA ASN A 302 25.43 8.69 -16.96
C ASN A 302 26.02 7.29 -16.76
N SER A 303 25.28 6.22 -17.09
CA SER A 303 25.73 4.83 -16.88
C SER A 303 26.63 4.28 -18.00
N THR A 304 26.70 4.92 -19.17
CA THR A 304 27.45 4.40 -20.33
C THR A 304 28.85 5.00 -20.50
N GLY A 305 29.27 5.95 -19.65
CA GLY A 305 30.54 6.68 -19.81
C GLY A 305 31.72 6.25 -18.94
N SER A 306 31.56 5.28 -18.02
CA SER A 306 32.60 4.98 -17.00
C SER A 306 33.40 3.70 -17.26
N GLU A 307 33.14 2.97 -18.34
CA GLU A 307 33.87 1.75 -18.67
C GLU A 307 34.92 2.08 -19.74
N TYR A 308 36.16 1.58 -19.57
CA TYR A 308 37.33 1.77 -20.44
C TYR A 308 38.26 2.98 -20.16
N LYS A 309 38.76 3.08 -18.92
CA LYS A 309 40.19 3.42 -18.69
C LYS A 309 40.75 2.56 -17.56
N ARG A 310 41.29 1.39 -17.91
CA ARG A 310 42.33 0.68 -17.15
C ARG A 310 43.50 0.43 -18.07
#